data_AF-A0A9D6WU63-F1
#
_entry.id   AF-A0A9D6WU63-F1
#
_cell.length_a   1.000
_cell.length_b   1.000
_cell.length_c   1.000
_cell.angle_alpha   90.00
_cell.angle_beta   90.00
_cell.angle_gamma   90.00
#
_symmetry.space_group_name_H-M   'P 1'
#
loop_
_entity.id
_entity.type
_entity.pdbx_description
1 polymer ?
#
loop_
_entity_poly.entity_id
_entity_poly.type
_entity_poly.pdbx_seq_one_letter_code
_entity_poly.pdbx_strand_id
1 'polypeptide(L)'
;MNNTRKNLLFLFCFLLGIISFLPLQKVNAAYVLPYPSYMPGNKLYRVSRMFDVIKKYWHWGSLASYRYALGQSDKALVESKTLFEYGQYLLAVDALTRSNGALEAIPDLLRRANLEGKNIEKYTREVTDAMEVHAQLLAKIISDSPEQFTWTPEKSDAQVLPIHELLARAQHLRREIISKLP
;
A
#
# COMPACT_ATOMS: atom_id res chain seq x y z
N MET A 1 18.84 3.86 56.97
CA MET A 1 18.49 3.30 55.65
C MET A 1 19.29 2.02 55.43
N ASN A 2 18.64 0.85 55.47
CA ASN A 2 19.31 -0.47 55.48
C ASN A 2 20.12 -0.73 54.21
N ASN A 3 21.25 -1.43 54.34
CA ASN A 3 22.20 -1.72 53.25
C ASN A 3 21.53 -2.37 52.02
N THR A 4 20.50 -3.17 52.25
CA THR A 4 19.68 -3.80 51.20
C THR A 4 18.93 -2.79 50.31
N ARG A 5 18.45 -1.67 50.84
CA ARG A 5 17.77 -0.63 50.04
C ARG A 5 18.75 0.15 49.16
N LYS A 6 19.99 0.37 49.63
CA LYS A 6 21.04 1.05 48.85
C LYS A 6 21.50 0.20 47.66
N ASN A 7 21.68 -1.09 47.87
CA ASN A 7 22.07 -2.03 46.79
C ASN A 7 20.97 -2.18 45.74
N LEU A 8 19.70 -2.18 46.14
CA LEU A 8 18.57 -2.23 45.22
C LEU A 8 18.47 -0.96 44.36
N LEU A 9 18.67 0.21 44.97
CA LEU A 9 18.67 1.50 44.24
C LEU A 9 19.85 1.57 43.26
N PHE A 10 21.03 1.10 43.67
CA PHE A 10 22.21 1.07 42.82
C PHE A 10 22.03 0.12 41.63
N LEU A 11 21.49 -1.08 41.86
CA LEU A 11 21.17 -2.04 40.80
C LEU A 11 20.14 -1.46 39.82
N PHE A 12 19.14 -0.76 40.34
CA PHE A 12 18.12 -0.10 39.52
C PHE A 12 18.72 1.01 38.65
N CYS A 13 19.55 1.89 39.21
CA CYS A 13 20.24 2.94 38.45
C CYS A 13 21.23 2.36 37.41
N PHE A 14 21.92 1.27 37.77
CA PHE A 14 22.83 0.57 36.86
C PHE A 14 22.09 -0.05 35.67
N LEU A 15 20.96 -0.73 35.92
CA LEU A 15 20.09 -1.26 34.86
C LEU A 15 19.51 -0.15 33.97
N LEU A 16 19.09 0.98 34.56
CA LEU A 16 18.55 2.12 33.81
C LEU A 16 19.62 2.77 32.91
N GLY A 17 20.87 2.83 33.40
CA GLY A 17 22.02 3.26 32.62
C GLY A 17 22.27 2.34 31.43
N ILE A 18 22.28 1.01 31.63
CA ILE A 18 22.47 0.03 30.55
C ILE A 18 21.38 0.18 29.46
N ILE A 19 20.12 0.39 29.85
CA ILE A 19 19.01 0.56 28.90
C ILE A 19 19.18 1.83 28.05
N SER A 20 19.78 2.89 28.61
CA SER A 20 20.02 4.15 27.91
C SER A 20 21.19 4.08 26.90
N PHE A 21 22.06 3.08 27.02
CA PHE A 21 23.15 2.80 26.08
C PHE A 21 22.77 1.80 24.98
N LEU A 22 21.54 1.26 24.97
CA LEU A 22 21.10 0.43 23.86
C LEU A 22 21.01 1.30 22.60
N PRO A 23 21.75 0.98 21.52
CA PRO A 23 21.65 1.74 20.29
C PRO A 23 20.22 1.60 19.77
N LEU A 24 19.55 2.75 19.57
CA LEU A 24 18.29 2.81 18.82
C LEU A 24 18.56 2.30 17.41
N GLN A 25 18.32 1.02 17.17
CA GLN A 25 18.41 0.49 15.82
C GLN A 25 17.35 1.17 14.96
N LYS A 26 17.80 1.98 14.00
CA LYS A 26 16.94 2.48 12.93
C LYS A 26 16.58 1.29 12.05
N VAL A 27 15.44 0.69 12.32
CA VAL A 27 14.84 -0.31 11.42
C VAL A 27 14.35 0.44 10.19
N ASN A 28 15.20 0.51 9.16
CA ASN A 28 14.74 0.75 7.78
C ASN A 28 14.10 -0.55 7.31
N ALA A 29 12.87 -0.82 7.75
CA ALA A 29 12.10 -1.92 7.19
C ALA A 29 11.84 -1.58 5.71
N ALA A 30 12.33 -2.42 4.80
CA ALA A 30 11.91 -2.37 3.40
C ALA A 30 10.38 -2.34 3.36
N TYR A 31 9.79 -1.52 2.48
CA TYR A 31 8.34 -1.38 2.40
C TYR A 31 7.68 -2.74 2.09
N VAL A 32 6.65 -3.11 2.86
CA VAL A 32 5.99 -4.43 2.75
C VAL A 32 4.53 -4.25 2.36
N LEU A 33 4.14 -4.90 1.26
CA LEU A 33 2.73 -4.98 0.86
C LEU A 33 1.93 -5.83 1.85
N PRO A 34 0.66 -5.48 2.10
CA PRO A 34 -0.18 -6.25 3.01
C PRO A 34 -0.49 -7.65 2.46
N TYR A 35 -0.86 -8.57 3.34
CA TYR A 35 -1.40 -9.87 2.93
C TYR A 35 -2.76 -9.68 2.23
N PRO A 36 -3.11 -10.49 1.21
CA PRO A 36 -4.40 -10.43 0.55
C PRO A 36 -5.57 -10.47 1.55
N SER A 37 -6.52 -9.56 1.38
CA SER A 37 -7.77 -9.54 2.15
C SER A 37 -8.77 -10.56 1.61
N TYR A 38 -10.03 -10.47 2.04
CA TYR A 38 -11.12 -11.29 1.49
C TYR A 38 -11.19 -11.12 -0.04
N MET A 39 -11.25 -12.23 -0.77
CA MET A 39 -11.30 -12.25 -2.24
C MET A 39 -12.75 -12.15 -2.77
N PRO A 40 -12.92 -11.68 -4.02
CA PRO A 40 -14.19 -11.75 -4.73
C PRO A 40 -14.76 -13.19 -4.69
N GLY A 41 -16.05 -13.32 -4.31
CA GLY A 41 -16.73 -14.61 -4.13
C GLY A 41 -17.05 -14.97 -2.68
N ASN A 42 -16.41 -14.35 -1.69
CA ASN A 42 -16.78 -14.51 -0.27
C ASN A 42 -17.86 -13.49 0.16
N LYS A 43 -18.81 -13.87 1.03
CA LYS A 43 -19.81 -12.94 1.60
C LYS A 43 -19.16 -11.76 2.34
N LEU A 44 -18.05 -12.02 3.04
CA LEU A 44 -17.28 -11.01 3.77
C LEU A 44 -16.61 -9.98 2.85
N TYR A 45 -16.39 -10.32 1.57
CA TYR A 45 -15.85 -9.39 0.58
C TYR A 45 -16.76 -8.17 0.39
N ARG A 46 -18.06 -8.39 0.16
CA ARG A 46 -19.03 -7.30 -0.04
C ARG A 46 -19.13 -6.39 1.19
N VAL A 47 -19.14 -7.01 2.37
CA VAL A 47 -19.16 -6.28 3.65
C VAL A 47 -17.90 -5.41 3.78
N SER A 48 -16.71 -5.99 3.53
CA SER A 48 -15.46 -5.23 3.59
C SER A 48 -15.42 -4.07 2.60
N ARG A 49 -15.94 -4.27 1.38
CA ARG A 49 -16.03 -3.23 0.34
C ARG A 49 -16.95 -2.08 0.74
N MET A 50 -18.08 -2.37 1.38
CA MET A 50 -18.99 -1.35 1.90
C MET A 50 -18.32 -0.52 3.01
N PHE A 51 -17.60 -1.18 3.92
CA PHE A 51 -16.83 -0.48 4.96
C PHE A 51 -15.71 0.37 4.38
N ASP A 52 -15.04 -0.06 3.31
CA ASP A 52 -14.03 0.76 2.61
C ASP A 52 -14.66 2.07 2.09
N VAL A 53 -15.86 2.02 1.47
CA VAL A 53 -16.55 3.24 1.01
C VAL A 53 -16.87 4.18 2.16
N ILE A 54 -17.34 3.65 3.30
CA ILE A 54 -17.64 4.46 4.49
C ILE A 54 -16.37 5.10 5.05
N LYS A 55 -15.28 4.34 5.13
CA LYS A 55 -13.98 4.83 5.65
C LYS A 55 -13.43 5.99 4.83
N LYS A 56 -13.67 6.03 3.51
CA LYS A 56 -13.28 7.18 2.66
C LYS A 56 -13.73 8.53 3.24
N TYR A 57 -14.90 8.59 3.87
CA TYR A 57 -15.46 9.80 4.46
C TYR A 57 -15.06 10.02 5.93
N TRP A 58 -14.42 9.03 6.56
CA TRP A 58 -13.99 9.07 7.96
C TRP A 58 -12.54 9.55 8.13
N HIS A 59 -11.78 9.75 7.05
CA HIS A 59 -10.40 10.24 7.15
C HIS A 59 -10.34 11.76 7.07
N TRP A 60 -10.19 12.41 8.22
CA TRP A 60 -10.10 13.87 8.34
C TRP A 60 -8.65 14.32 8.21
N GLY A 61 -8.39 15.19 7.23
CA GLY A 61 -7.08 15.82 7.01
C GLY A 61 -6.21 15.15 5.96
N SER A 62 -5.41 15.98 5.28
CA SER A 62 -4.51 15.63 4.17
C SER A 62 -3.68 14.35 4.38
N LEU A 63 -2.98 14.23 5.52
CA LEU A 63 -2.14 13.07 5.84
C LEU A 63 -2.94 11.78 6.08
N ALA A 64 -4.11 11.87 6.73
CA ALA A 64 -4.95 10.71 6.99
C ALA A 64 -5.55 10.19 5.68
N SER A 65 -6.02 11.10 4.83
CA SER A 65 -6.53 10.77 3.50
C SER A 65 -5.44 10.16 2.60
N TYR A 66 -4.20 10.66 2.68
CA TYR A 66 -3.06 10.09 1.95
C TYR A 66 -2.82 8.63 2.36
N ARG A 67 -2.69 8.36 3.66
CA ARG A 67 -2.45 7.00 4.17
C ARG A 67 -3.55 6.03 3.77
N TYR A 68 -4.80 6.50 3.81
CA TYR A 68 -5.93 5.73 3.34
C TYR A 68 -5.82 5.43 1.84
N ALA A 69 -5.52 6.43 1.01
CA ALA A 69 -5.35 6.27 -0.42
C ALA A 69 -4.23 5.26 -0.77
N LEU A 70 -3.07 5.37 -0.10
CA LEU A 70 -1.97 4.43 -0.27
C LEU A 70 -2.38 3.00 0.12
N GLY A 71 -2.95 2.82 1.32
CA GLY A 71 -3.38 1.51 1.79
C GLY A 71 -4.47 0.86 0.91
N GLN A 72 -5.37 1.65 0.35
CA GLN A 72 -6.36 1.15 -0.63
C GLN A 72 -5.69 0.72 -1.93
N SER A 73 -4.67 1.45 -2.38
CA SER A 73 -3.88 1.06 -3.55
C SER A 73 -3.15 -0.26 -3.32
N ASP A 74 -2.49 -0.41 -2.17
CA ASP A 74 -1.74 -1.62 -1.82
C ASP A 74 -2.65 -2.85 -1.76
N LYS A 75 -3.78 -2.71 -1.04
CA LYS A 75 -4.78 -3.77 -0.90
C LYS A 75 -5.29 -4.23 -2.26
N ALA A 76 -5.64 -3.28 -3.12
CA ALA A 76 -6.17 -3.58 -4.45
C ALA A 76 -5.09 -4.15 -5.40
N LEU A 77 -3.83 -3.74 -5.26
CA LEU A 77 -2.73 -4.30 -6.06
C LEU A 77 -2.44 -5.75 -5.68
N VAL A 78 -2.44 -6.06 -4.38
CA VAL A 78 -2.26 -7.43 -3.89
C VAL A 78 -3.44 -8.33 -4.29
N GLU A 79 -4.66 -7.79 -4.25
CA GLU A 79 -5.84 -8.45 -4.79
C GLU A 79 -5.67 -8.75 -6.28
N SER A 80 -5.26 -7.75 -7.07
CA SER A 80 -5.00 -7.88 -8.51
C SER A 80 -3.96 -8.97 -8.80
N LYS A 81 -2.80 -8.92 -8.11
CA LYS A 81 -1.77 -9.96 -8.19
C LYS A 81 -2.34 -11.35 -7.99
N THR A 82 -3.09 -11.54 -6.90
CA THR A 82 -3.63 -12.87 -6.53
C THR A 82 -4.62 -13.35 -7.59
N LEU A 83 -5.44 -12.46 -8.15
CA LEU A 83 -6.39 -12.79 -9.21
C LEU A 83 -5.68 -13.14 -10.53
N PHE A 84 -4.56 -12.48 -10.85
CA PHE A 84 -3.69 -12.87 -11.97
C PHE A 84 -3.12 -14.27 -11.79
N GLU A 85 -2.63 -14.60 -10.58
CA GLU A 85 -2.11 -15.93 -10.24
C GLU A 85 -3.19 -17.03 -10.36
N TYR A 86 -4.46 -16.67 -10.14
CA TYR A 86 -5.59 -17.59 -10.30
C TYR A 86 -6.19 -17.59 -11.72
N GLY A 87 -5.61 -16.86 -12.68
CA GLY A 87 -6.12 -16.76 -14.05
C GLY A 87 -7.45 -16.00 -14.16
N GLN A 88 -7.89 -15.29 -13.11
CA GLN A 88 -9.13 -14.52 -13.09
C GLN A 88 -8.90 -13.11 -13.66
N TYR A 89 -8.45 -13.03 -14.92
CA TYR A 89 -7.91 -11.81 -15.54
C TYR A 89 -8.88 -10.62 -15.54
N LEU A 90 -10.17 -10.84 -15.77
CA LEU A 90 -11.16 -9.76 -15.76
C LEU A 90 -11.25 -9.08 -14.38
N LEU A 91 -11.31 -9.89 -13.32
CA LEU A 91 -11.35 -9.39 -11.94
C LEU A 91 -10.00 -8.79 -11.53
N ALA A 92 -8.90 -9.36 -12.02
CA ALA A 92 -7.55 -8.86 -11.77
C ALA A 92 -7.36 -7.45 -12.36
N VAL A 93 -7.87 -7.20 -13.56
CA VAL A 93 -7.85 -5.88 -14.23
C VAL A 93 -8.75 -4.87 -13.49
N ASP A 94 -9.92 -5.29 -13.00
CA ASP A 94 -10.75 -4.42 -12.15
C ASP A 94 -10.01 -4.00 -10.87
N ALA A 95 -9.41 -4.96 -10.16
CA ALA A 95 -8.62 -4.68 -8.96
C ALA A 95 -7.42 -3.78 -9.25
N LEU A 96 -6.74 -3.98 -10.39
CA LEU A 96 -5.64 -3.11 -10.85
C LEU A 96 -6.14 -1.68 -11.08
N THR A 97 -7.27 -1.51 -11.75
CA THR A 97 -7.89 -0.20 -12.01
C THR A 97 -8.20 0.53 -10.71
N ARG A 98 -8.73 -0.19 -9.71
CA ARG A 98 -8.97 0.37 -8.36
C ARG A 98 -7.67 0.79 -7.67
N SER A 99 -6.63 -0.03 -7.78
CA SER A 99 -5.31 0.31 -7.25
C SER A 99 -4.78 1.60 -7.87
N ASN A 100 -4.90 1.75 -9.19
CA ASN A 100 -4.48 2.94 -9.93
C ASN A 100 -5.23 4.19 -9.47
N GLY A 101 -6.57 4.14 -9.45
CA GLY A 101 -7.39 5.29 -9.09
C GLY A 101 -7.17 5.79 -7.66
N ALA A 102 -6.76 4.92 -6.74
CA ALA A 102 -6.42 5.34 -5.38
C ALA A 102 -5.12 6.18 -5.32
N LEU A 103 -4.16 5.95 -6.22
CA LEU A 103 -2.88 6.66 -6.23
C LEU A 103 -2.98 8.10 -6.75
N GLU A 104 -3.91 8.37 -7.66
CA GLU A 104 -4.03 9.67 -8.34
C GLU A 104 -4.18 10.84 -7.36
N ALA A 105 -4.81 10.62 -6.20
CA ALA A 105 -5.02 11.65 -5.19
C ALA A 105 -3.78 11.94 -4.32
N ILE A 106 -2.80 11.04 -4.28
CA ILE A 106 -1.68 11.11 -3.31
C ILE A 106 -0.84 12.39 -3.45
N PRO A 107 -0.38 12.78 -4.66
CA PRO A 107 0.44 13.98 -4.82
C PRO A 107 -0.25 15.25 -4.31
N ASP A 108 -1.54 15.40 -4.61
CA ASP A 108 -2.34 16.55 -4.18
C ASP A 108 -2.55 16.57 -2.67
N LEU A 109 -2.78 15.40 -2.05
CA LEU A 109 -2.94 15.28 -0.60
C LEU A 109 -1.65 15.65 0.14
N LEU A 110 -0.49 15.20 -0.34
CA LEU A 110 0.81 15.57 0.26
C LEU A 110 1.14 17.05 0.01
N ARG A 111 0.80 17.60 -1.15
CA ARG A 111 0.96 19.05 -1.41
C ARG A 111 0.12 19.89 -0.46
N ARG A 112 -1.13 19.50 -0.21
CA ARG A 112 -1.99 20.18 0.80
C ARG A 112 -1.39 20.07 2.20
N ALA A 113 -0.89 18.90 2.60
CA ALA A 113 -0.23 18.74 3.89
C ALA A 113 1.00 19.67 4.03
N ASN A 114 1.79 19.82 2.96
CA ASN A 114 2.92 20.74 2.93
C ASN A 114 2.49 22.20 3.07
N LEU A 115 1.43 22.61 2.35
CA LEU A 115 0.84 23.95 2.45
C LEU A 115 0.25 24.24 3.84
N GLU A 116 -0.21 23.21 4.54
CA GLU A 116 -0.64 23.28 5.95
C GLU A 116 0.54 23.36 6.94
N GLY A 117 1.79 23.45 6.46
CA GLY A 117 3.00 23.55 7.28
C GLY A 117 3.44 22.23 7.93
N LYS A 118 2.92 21.08 7.47
CA LYS A 118 3.33 19.77 7.99
C LYS A 118 4.62 19.33 7.34
N ASN A 119 5.54 18.74 8.11
CA ASN A 119 6.71 18.08 7.53
C ASN A 119 6.28 16.81 6.80
N ILE A 120 6.46 16.81 5.47
CA ILE A 120 6.05 15.72 4.59
C ILE A 120 7.16 14.79 4.13
N GLU A 121 8.42 15.05 4.47
CA GLU A 121 9.59 14.33 3.94
C GLU A 121 9.46 12.82 4.13
N LYS A 122 9.05 12.40 5.33
CA LYS A 122 8.82 10.98 5.65
C LYS A 122 7.74 10.35 4.77
N TYR A 123 6.65 11.07 4.49
CA TYR A 123 5.53 10.55 3.71
C TYR A 123 5.84 10.49 2.23
N THR A 124 6.58 11.48 1.70
CA THR A 124 7.12 11.44 0.34
C THR A 124 8.03 10.22 0.17
N ARG A 125 8.95 9.96 1.12
CA ARG A 125 9.79 8.77 1.10
C ARG A 125 8.97 7.47 1.14
N GLU A 126 7.99 7.39 2.04
CA GLU A 126 7.09 6.24 2.14
C GLU A 126 6.34 5.95 0.82
N VAL A 127 5.85 6.99 0.14
CA VAL A 127 5.22 6.83 -1.18
C VAL A 127 6.22 6.34 -2.22
N THR A 128 7.41 6.93 -2.28
CA THR A 128 8.45 6.51 -3.23
C THR A 128 8.79 5.03 -3.05
N ASP A 129 9.08 4.61 -1.81
CA ASP A 129 9.39 3.22 -1.48
C ASP A 129 8.22 2.28 -1.89
N ALA A 130 6.98 2.70 -1.64
CA ALA A 130 5.79 1.94 -2.04
C ALA A 130 5.66 1.82 -3.57
N MET A 131 5.88 2.91 -4.31
CA MET A 131 5.77 2.92 -5.77
C MET A 131 6.84 2.07 -6.44
N GLU A 132 8.04 1.99 -5.86
CA GLU A 132 9.10 1.08 -6.30
C GLU A 132 8.70 -0.39 -6.11
N VAL A 133 8.19 -0.75 -4.93
CA VAL A 133 7.69 -2.11 -4.65
C VAL A 133 6.51 -2.47 -5.57
N HIS A 134 5.59 -1.52 -5.80
CA HIS A 134 4.49 -1.70 -6.75
C HIS A 134 5.01 -1.96 -8.16
N ALA A 135 5.99 -1.18 -8.62
CA ALA A 135 6.55 -1.31 -9.96
C ALA A 135 7.26 -2.66 -10.16
N GLN A 136 7.96 -3.16 -9.14
CA GLN A 136 8.58 -4.49 -9.14
C GLN A 136 7.52 -5.59 -9.18
N LEU A 137 6.46 -5.48 -8.37
CA LEU A 137 5.37 -6.44 -8.38
C LEU A 137 4.65 -6.48 -9.74
N LEU A 138 4.38 -5.32 -10.34
CA LEU A 138 3.77 -5.23 -11.67
C LEU A 138 4.67 -5.87 -12.74
N ALA A 139 5.99 -5.68 -12.68
CA ALA A 139 6.92 -6.33 -13.59
C ALA A 139 6.84 -7.87 -13.50
N LYS A 140 6.70 -8.41 -12.27
CA LYS A 140 6.48 -9.84 -12.06
C LYS A 140 5.14 -10.32 -12.63
N ILE A 141 4.06 -9.57 -12.42
CA ILE A 141 2.76 -9.93 -13.00
C ILE A 141 2.85 -9.95 -14.53
N ILE A 142 3.56 -9.01 -15.15
CA ILE A 142 3.79 -8.99 -16.61
C ILE A 142 4.51 -10.25 -17.07
N SER A 143 5.59 -10.67 -16.40
CA SER A 143 6.34 -11.87 -16.79
C SER A 143 5.52 -13.16 -16.70
N ASP A 144 4.59 -13.21 -15.74
CA ASP A 144 3.85 -14.42 -15.40
C ASP A 144 2.47 -14.48 -16.11
N SER A 145 2.06 -13.41 -16.80
CA SER A 145 0.73 -13.27 -17.43
C SER A 145 0.81 -13.32 -18.96
N PRO A 146 -0.27 -13.77 -19.65
CA PRO A 146 -0.35 -13.67 -21.10
C PRO A 146 -0.37 -12.20 -21.56
N GLU A 147 0.08 -11.95 -22.78
CA GLU A 147 0.08 -10.61 -23.38
C GLU A 147 -1.33 -10.03 -23.49
N GLN A 148 -2.26 -10.87 -23.93
CA GLN A 148 -3.68 -10.57 -24.08
C GLN A 148 -4.53 -11.76 -23.62
N PHE A 149 -5.77 -11.49 -23.23
CA PHE A 149 -6.74 -12.51 -22.85
C PHE A 149 -8.10 -12.21 -23.46
N THR A 150 -8.68 -13.18 -24.17
CA THR A 150 -10.05 -13.06 -24.69
C THR A 150 -11.02 -13.66 -23.68
N TRP A 151 -11.78 -12.81 -23.02
CA TRP A 151 -12.86 -13.22 -22.13
C TRP A 151 -14.15 -13.39 -22.91
N THR A 152 -14.75 -14.59 -22.87
CA THR A 152 -16.02 -14.88 -23.54
C THR A 152 -17.10 -15.19 -22.50
N PRO A 153 -17.97 -14.23 -22.17
CA PRO A 153 -19.11 -14.45 -21.28
C PRO A 153 -20.20 -15.29 -21.94
N GLU A 154 -21.05 -15.92 -21.12
CA GLU A 154 -22.16 -16.76 -21.61
C GLU A 154 -23.21 -15.99 -22.42
N LYS A 155 -23.37 -14.68 -22.17
CA LYS A 155 -24.51 -13.87 -22.68
C LYS A 155 -24.12 -12.53 -23.29
N SER A 156 -22.85 -12.30 -23.58
CA SER A 156 -22.41 -11.07 -24.25
C SER A 156 -21.21 -11.33 -25.14
N ASP A 157 -20.83 -10.31 -25.91
CA ASP A 157 -19.72 -10.42 -26.84
C ASP A 157 -18.39 -10.66 -26.11
N ALA A 158 -17.48 -11.35 -26.80
CA ALA A 158 -16.14 -11.57 -26.30
C ALA A 158 -15.39 -10.24 -26.17
N GLN A 159 -14.70 -10.08 -25.05
CA GLN A 159 -13.87 -8.91 -24.76
C GLN A 159 -12.39 -9.29 -24.77
N VAL A 160 -11.59 -8.58 -25.54
CA VAL A 160 -10.12 -8.72 -25.50
C VAL A 160 -9.56 -7.79 -24.42
N LEU A 161 -8.82 -8.36 -23.48
CA LEU A 161 -8.10 -7.64 -22.43
C LEU A 161 -6.61 -7.54 -22.82
N PRO A 162 -6.08 -6.32 -23.09
CA PRO A 162 -4.66 -6.12 -23.40
C PRO A 162 -3.84 -6.08 -22.10
N ILE A 163 -3.61 -7.25 -21.51
CA ILE A 163 -3.06 -7.41 -20.15
C ILE A 163 -1.71 -6.72 -19.98
N HIS A 164 -0.75 -6.97 -20.88
CA HIS A 164 0.58 -6.37 -20.78
C HIS A 164 0.54 -4.84 -20.89
N GLU A 165 -0.28 -4.32 -21.81
CA GLU A 165 -0.46 -2.88 -21.99
C GLU A 165 -1.05 -2.22 -20.73
N LEU A 166 -2.05 -2.85 -20.12
CA LEU A 166 -2.67 -2.37 -18.87
C LEU A 166 -1.68 -2.36 -17.70
N LEU A 167 -0.87 -3.41 -17.55
CA LEU A 167 0.16 -3.50 -16.51
C LEU A 167 1.31 -2.52 -16.75
N ALA A 168 1.75 -2.35 -18.01
CA ALA A 168 2.78 -1.39 -18.38
C ALA A 168 2.32 0.06 -18.08
N ARG A 169 1.08 0.40 -18.42
CA ARG A 169 0.47 1.68 -18.03
C ARG A 169 0.41 1.86 -16.52
N ALA A 170 0.01 0.82 -15.78
CA ALA A 170 -0.01 0.86 -14.33
C ALA A 170 1.40 1.10 -13.77
N GLN A 171 2.44 0.48 -14.34
CA GLN A 171 3.83 0.68 -13.93
C GLN A 171 4.32 2.10 -14.23
N HIS A 172 3.96 2.65 -15.40
CA HIS A 172 4.26 4.03 -15.75
C HIS A 172 3.62 5.01 -14.76
N LEU A 173 2.35 4.79 -14.39
CA LEU A 173 1.65 5.60 -13.38
C LEU A 173 2.44 5.67 -12.07
N ARG A 174 3.05 4.58 -11.59
CA ARG A 174 3.85 4.58 -10.34
C ARG A 174 5.02 5.56 -10.44
N ARG A 175 5.72 5.58 -11.58
CA ARG A 175 6.84 6.50 -11.83
C ARG A 175 6.36 7.95 -11.92
N GLU A 176 5.22 8.16 -12.55
CA GLU A 176 4.59 9.48 -12.65
C GLU A 176 4.12 10.02 -11.30
N ILE A 177 3.63 9.15 -10.40
CA ILE A 177 3.27 9.55 -9.03
C ILE A 177 4.51 10.06 -8.29
N ILE A 178 5.65 9.35 -8.38
CA ILE A 178 6.92 9.78 -7.77
C ILE A 178 7.33 11.17 -8.29
N SER A 179 7.26 11.40 -9.60
CA SER A 179 7.69 12.68 -10.18
C SER A 179 6.77 13.87 -9.83
N LYS A 180 5.54 13.61 -9.40
CA LYS A 180 4.55 14.62 -8.97
C LYS A 180 4.61 14.94 -7.47
N LEU A 181 5.41 14.21 -6.69
CA LEU A 181 5.53 14.47 -5.26
C LEU A 181 6.16 15.86 -5.00
N PRO A 182 5.66 16.60 -3.99
CA PRO A 182 6.20 17.90 -3.60
C PRO A 182 7.54 17.83 -2.87
#